data_AF-A0A820A0Q6-F1
#
_entry.id   AF-A0A820A0Q6-F1
#
_cell.length_a   1.000
_cell.length_b   1.000
_cell.length_c   1.000
_cell.angle_alpha   90.00
_cell.angle_beta   90.00
_cell.angle_gamma   90.00
#
_symmetry.space_group_name_H-M   'P 1'
#
loop_
_entity.id
_entity.type
_entity.pdbx_description
1 polymer ?
#
loop_
_entity_poly.entity_id
_entity_poly.type
_entity_poly.pdbx_seq_one_letter_code
_entity_poly.pdbx_strand_id
1 'polypeptide(L)'
;MAMANNKTRCYTCNEEKITFHCKGCSKEFCLTDLTEHCEILTNELHSITYQYNEFKQTIDEQKQNPQNHLLIEKINQWEIKSIDKIQQKAQEYRENAIKSLQTCINDIEMKFKDLDEQIKQTQKENECNEINLNYLRNQLKEMTEELNNPLKISIKQDLQSFINEIPIVLSKKPKFNKWKQNAITVAGENGYGQQLNQCSYPEGIFIDEKKSILIADGHNHRIVEWKYNAKEGQIIAGGSGQGNRLNQLNGPTDVIIDEQNHSTIIADHGNKRVIQWMNQNQQILIHNIDCYGLAMDKHGFLYVSDQEKNEVRRW
;
A
#
# COMPACT_ATOMS: atom_id res chain seq x y z
N MET A 1 20.97 -53.21 -43.37
CA MET A 1 22.26 -52.73 -43.92
C MET A 1 23.39 -53.34 -43.12
N ALA A 2 24.47 -53.68 -43.80
CA ALA A 2 25.58 -54.52 -43.38
C ALA A 2 26.04 -54.36 -41.92
N MET A 3 26.19 -55.50 -41.23
CA MET A 3 26.86 -55.60 -39.93
C MET A 3 28.36 -55.32 -40.13
N ALA A 4 28.77 -54.07 -39.90
CA ALA A 4 30.18 -53.76 -39.71
C ALA A 4 30.60 -54.32 -38.34
N ASN A 5 31.46 -55.34 -38.37
CA ASN A 5 32.09 -55.95 -37.20
C ASN A 5 33.16 -55.01 -36.59
N ASN A 6 32.77 -53.77 -36.26
CA ASN A 6 33.63 -52.87 -35.50
C ASN A 6 33.34 -53.10 -34.02
N LYS A 7 34.24 -53.81 -33.35
CA LYS A 7 34.27 -53.85 -31.90
C LYS A 7 34.68 -52.47 -31.40
N THR A 8 33.81 -51.83 -30.66
CA THR A 8 34.01 -50.52 -30.06
C THR A 8 33.95 -50.67 -28.54
N ARG A 9 34.56 -49.73 -27.82
CA ARG A 9 34.69 -49.86 -26.37
C ARG A 9 33.40 -49.43 -25.69
N CYS A 10 32.82 -50.31 -24.88
CA CYS A 10 31.62 -49.98 -24.12
C CYS A 10 31.92 -48.89 -23.08
N TYR A 11 31.04 -47.89 -22.96
CA TYR A 11 31.18 -46.81 -22.00
C TYR A 11 31.15 -47.27 -20.53
N THR A 12 30.37 -48.30 -20.20
CA THR A 12 30.16 -48.76 -18.82
C THR A 12 31.19 -49.82 -18.40
N CYS A 13 31.29 -50.93 -19.13
CA CYS A 13 32.23 -52.02 -18.78
C CYS A 13 33.63 -51.87 -19.38
N ASN A 14 33.87 -50.90 -20.27
CA ASN A 14 35.18 -50.58 -20.86
C ASN A 14 35.85 -51.74 -21.65
N GLU A 15 35.08 -52.75 -22.05
CA GLU A 15 35.52 -53.88 -22.88
C GLU A 15 35.21 -53.65 -24.38
N GLU A 16 36.06 -54.18 -25.26
CA GLU A 16 35.85 -54.13 -26.72
C GLU A 16 34.86 -55.22 -27.18
N LYS A 17 33.62 -54.80 -27.42
CA LYS A 17 32.52 -55.69 -27.85
C LYS A 17 31.74 -55.03 -28.98
N ILE A 18 30.73 -55.73 -29.50
CA ILE A 18 29.73 -55.11 -30.37
C ILE A 18 28.95 -54.12 -29.50
N THR A 19 29.05 -52.83 -29.81
CA THR A 19 28.32 -51.78 -29.10
C THR A 19 27.19 -51.22 -29.95
N PHE A 20 26.24 -50.61 -29.27
CA PHE A 20 25.08 -49.93 -29.81
C PHE A 20 25.07 -48.49 -29.33
N HIS A 21 24.78 -47.59 -30.26
CA HIS A 21 24.76 -46.17 -30.03
C HIS A 21 23.47 -45.72 -29.36
N CYS A 22 23.55 -45.06 -28.20
CA CYS A 22 22.42 -44.37 -27.59
C CYS A 22 22.34 -42.93 -28.14
N LYS A 23 21.26 -42.62 -28.88
CA LYS A 23 21.02 -41.28 -29.47
C LYS A 23 20.83 -40.17 -28.43
N GLY A 24 20.48 -40.52 -27.19
CA GLY A 24 20.25 -39.55 -26.12
C GLY A 24 21.55 -39.03 -25.49
N CYS A 25 22.41 -39.93 -25.05
CA CYS A 25 23.67 -39.56 -24.38
C CYS A 25 24.90 -39.64 -25.28
N SER A 26 24.73 -39.96 -26.58
CA SER A 26 25.78 -40.09 -27.59
C SER A 26 26.92 -41.05 -27.22
N LYS A 27 26.62 -42.10 -26.43
CA LYS A 27 27.58 -43.10 -25.94
C LYS A 27 27.29 -44.48 -26.53
N GLU A 28 28.34 -45.29 -26.59
CA GLU A 28 28.33 -46.66 -27.09
C GLU A 28 28.24 -47.66 -25.94
N PHE A 29 27.23 -48.54 -25.95
CA PHE A 29 27.01 -49.55 -24.90
C PHE A 29 26.99 -50.96 -25.48
N CYS A 30 27.48 -51.96 -24.75
CA CYS A 30 27.24 -53.35 -25.10
C CYS A 30 25.77 -53.73 -24.84
N LEU A 31 25.29 -54.85 -25.39
CA LEU A 31 23.85 -55.21 -25.32
C LEU A 31 23.31 -55.24 -23.88
N THR A 32 24.05 -55.81 -22.92
CA THR A 32 23.67 -55.90 -21.51
C THR A 32 23.65 -54.54 -20.82
N ASP A 33 24.67 -53.71 -21.04
CA ASP A 33 24.76 -52.39 -20.41
C ASP A 33 23.75 -51.42 -21.03
N LEU A 34 23.38 -51.62 -22.31
CA LEU A 34 22.31 -50.87 -22.96
C LEU A 34 20.94 -51.22 -22.35
N THR A 35 20.67 -52.50 -22.08
CA THR A 35 19.42 -52.91 -21.43
C THR A 35 19.31 -52.33 -20.02
N GLU A 36 20.39 -52.36 -19.24
CA GLU A 36 20.41 -51.74 -17.90
C GLU A 36 20.24 -50.22 -17.98
N HIS A 37 20.89 -49.56 -18.94
CA HIS A 37 20.70 -48.12 -19.19
C HIS A 37 19.25 -47.79 -19.58
N CYS A 38 18.61 -48.62 -20.41
CA CYS A 38 17.21 -48.45 -20.77
C CYS A 38 16.26 -48.71 -19.59
N GLU A 39 16.57 -49.65 -18.70
CA GLU A 39 15.80 -49.87 -17.47
C GLU A 39 15.86 -48.67 -16.52
N ILE A 40 17.04 -48.06 -16.36
CA ILE A 40 17.19 -46.82 -15.58
C ILE A 40 16.31 -45.70 -16.17
N LEU A 41 16.38 -45.48 -17.48
CA LEU A 41 15.55 -44.47 -18.16
C LEU A 41 14.05 -44.78 -18.05
N THR A 42 13.67 -46.06 -18.06
CA THR A 42 12.28 -46.49 -17.89
C THR A 42 11.78 -46.19 -16.47
N ASN A 43 12.63 -46.39 -15.46
CA ASN A 43 12.31 -46.04 -14.08
C ASN A 43 12.19 -44.53 -13.87
N GLU A 44 13.06 -43.74 -14.50
CA GLU A 44 12.94 -42.27 -14.50
C GLU A 44 11.64 -41.82 -15.18
N LEU A 45 11.26 -42.43 -16.30
CA LEU A 45 10.00 -42.16 -16.97
C LEU A 45 8.78 -42.52 -16.10
N HIS A 46 8.83 -43.62 -15.35
CA HIS A 46 7.79 -43.99 -14.39
C HIS A 46 7.67 -42.96 -13.26
N SER A 47 8.80 -42.46 -12.74
CA SER A 47 8.81 -41.39 -11.72
C SER A 47 8.16 -40.10 -12.24
N ILE A 48 8.49 -39.68 -13.48
CA ILE A 48 7.87 -38.52 -14.12
C ILE A 48 6.37 -38.75 -14.34
N THR A 49 5.98 -39.96 -14.75
CA THR A 49 4.58 -40.34 -14.95
C THR A 49 3.78 -40.30 -13.64
N TYR A 50 4.39 -40.73 -12.54
CA TYR A 50 3.78 -40.63 -11.20
C TYR A 50 3.56 -39.16 -10.81
N GLN A 51 4.58 -38.31 -10.94
CA GLN A 51 4.48 -36.87 -10.63
C GLN A 51 3.42 -36.17 -11.50
N TYR A 52 3.35 -36.52 -12.78
CA TYR A 52 2.32 -36.01 -13.69
C TYR A 52 0.90 -36.36 -13.21
N ASN A 53 0.68 -37.60 -12.76
CA ASN A 53 -0.62 -38.04 -12.29
C ASN A 53 -1.03 -37.37 -10.96
N GLU A 54 -0.11 -37.19 -10.01
CA GLU A 54 -0.38 -36.43 -8.79
C GLU A 54 -0.72 -34.96 -9.08
N PHE A 55 0.02 -34.34 -10.00
CA PHE A 55 -0.25 -32.96 -10.40
C PHE A 55 -1.60 -32.83 -11.11
N LYS A 56 -1.95 -33.78 -11.98
CA LYS A 56 -3.24 -33.82 -12.65
C LYS A 56 -4.39 -33.98 -11.65
N GLN A 57 -4.23 -34.85 -10.65
CA GLN A 57 -5.22 -35.02 -9.58
C GLN A 57 -5.39 -33.71 -8.78
N THR A 58 -4.30 -33.04 -8.42
CA THR A 58 -4.35 -31.74 -7.73
C THR A 58 -5.11 -30.69 -8.55
N ILE A 59 -4.90 -30.65 -9.88
CA ILE A 59 -5.64 -29.75 -10.78
C ILE A 59 -7.13 -30.11 -10.82
N ASP A 60 -7.47 -31.39 -10.91
CA ASP A 60 -8.85 -31.83 -10.98
C ASP A 60 -9.60 -31.56 -9.66
N GLU A 61 -8.93 -31.70 -8.51
CA GLU A 61 -9.45 -31.31 -7.19
C GLU A 61 -9.69 -29.80 -7.09
N GLN A 62 -8.76 -28.97 -7.58
CA GLN A 62 -8.93 -27.51 -7.64
C GLN A 62 -10.05 -27.08 -8.59
N LYS A 63 -10.26 -27.79 -9.70
CA LYS A 63 -11.40 -27.54 -10.61
C LYS A 63 -12.74 -27.88 -9.96
N GLN A 64 -12.79 -28.96 -9.19
CA GLN A 64 -14.01 -29.39 -8.50
C GLN A 64 -14.36 -28.49 -7.32
N ASN A 65 -13.35 -28.00 -6.58
CA ASN A 65 -13.53 -27.11 -5.43
C ASN A 65 -12.65 -25.85 -5.52
N PRO A 66 -13.00 -24.87 -6.37
CA PRO A 66 -12.21 -23.64 -6.54
C PRO A 66 -12.09 -22.80 -5.26
N GLN A 67 -13.04 -22.97 -4.34
CA GLN A 67 -13.12 -22.28 -3.04
C GLN A 67 -12.01 -22.71 -2.06
N ASN A 68 -11.45 -23.91 -2.22
CA ASN A 68 -10.36 -24.43 -1.37
C ASN A 68 -8.97 -24.04 -1.88
N HIS A 69 -8.91 -23.19 -2.91
CA HIS A 69 -7.63 -22.68 -3.41
C HIS A 69 -7.01 -21.76 -2.36
N LEU A 70 -5.69 -21.90 -2.12
CA LEU A 70 -4.94 -21.12 -1.12
C LEU A 70 -5.12 -19.60 -1.25
N LEU A 71 -5.30 -19.08 -2.48
CA LEU A 71 -5.59 -17.66 -2.70
C LEU A 71 -6.99 -17.25 -2.21
N ILE A 72 -7.99 -18.11 -2.39
CA ILE A 72 -9.36 -17.86 -1.90
C ILE A 72 -9.38 -17.95 -0.37
N GLU A 73 -8.67 -18.91 0.24
CA GLU A 73 -8.52 -18.96 1.70
C GLU A 73 -7.88 -17.69 2.27
N LYS A 74 -6.86 -17.13 1.59
CA LYS A 74 -6.26 -15.85 1.99
C LYS A 74 -7.25 -14.70 1.89
N ILE A 75 -8.11 -14.67 0.87
CA ILE A 75 -9.17 -13.67 0.72
C ILE A 75 -10.21 -13.82 1.84
N ASN A 76 -10.65 -15.05 2.13
CA ASN A 76 -11.60 -15.34 3.21
C ASN A 76 -11.04 -14.93 4.58
N GLN A 77 -9.75 -15.19 4.84
CA GLN A 77 -9.09 -14.75 6.07
C GLN A 77 -8.98 -13.23 6.15
N TRP A 78 -8.70 -12.54 5.04
CA TRP A 78 -8.68 -11.09 4.99
C TRP A 78 -10.06 -10.48 5.24
N GLU A 79 -11.12 -11.06 4.65
CA GLU A 79 -12.50 -10.66 4.84
C GLU A 79 -12.91 -10.75 6.31
N ILE A 80 -12.69 -11.92 6.94
CA ILE A 80 -13.00 -12.14 8.37
C ILE A 80 -12.29 -11.12 9.26
N LYS A 81 -10.98 -10.92 9.04
CA LYS A 81 -10.18 -9.96 9.83
C LYS A 81 -10.63 -8.51 9.63
N SER A 82 -11.09 -8.17 8.44
CA SER A 82 -11.55 -6.83 8.13
C SER A 82 -12.90 -6.55 8.80
N ILE A 83 -13.84 -7.49 8.72
CA ILE A 83 -15.15 -7.39 9.38
C ILE A 83 -15.00 -7.27 10.90
N ASP A 84 -14.13 -8.08 11.51
CA ASP A 84 -13.88 -8.03 12.96
C ASP A 84 -13.40 -6.64 13.43
N LYS A 85 -12.45 -6.04 12.70
CA LYS A 85 -11.97 -4.68 12.99
C LYS A 85 -13.08 -3.63 12.90
N ILE A 86 -13.95 -3.74 11.90
CA ILE A 86 -15.10 -2.84 11.74
C ILE A 86 -16.03 -2.96 12.95
N GLN A 87 -16.34 -4.20 13.35
CA GLN A 87 -17.24 -4.46 14.46
C GLN A 87 -16.68 -3.93 15.79
N GLN A 88 -15.40 -4.14 16.04
CA GLN A 88 -14.72 -3.60 17.23
C GLN A 88 -14.76 -2.07 17.27
N LYS A 89 -14.47 -1.40 16.14
CA LYS A 89 -14.55 0.06 16.05
C LYS A 89 -15.96 0.59 16.24
N ALA A 90 -16.94 -0.06 15.62
CA ALA A 90 -18.34 0.29 15.81
C ALA A 90 -18.77 0.15 17.28
N GLN A 91 -18.30 -0.89 17.96
CA GLN A 91 -18.59 -1.11 19.37
C GLN A 91 -17.96 -0.03 20.26
N GLU A 92 -16.71 0.33 20.02
CA GLU A 92 -16.03 1.43 20.71
C GLU A 92 -16.81 2.76 20.58
N TYR A 93 -17.29 3.09 19.37
CA TYR A 93 -18.10 4.29 19.17
C TYR A 93 -19.44 4.24 19.89
N ARG A 94 -20.10 3.07 19.95
CA ARG A 94 -21.34 2.89 20.72
C ARG A 94 -21.11 3.12 22.21
N GLU A 95 -20.05 2.56 22.77
CA GLU A 95 -19.70 2.72 24.18
C GLU A 95 -19.42 4.18 24.53
N ASN A 96 -18.69 4.90 23.66
CA ASN A 96 -18.43 6.33 23.83
C ASN A 96 -19.70 7.18 23.75
N ALA A 97 -20.64 6.83 22.86
CA ALA A 97 -21.94 7.49 22.77
C ALA A 97 -22.78 7.25 24.03
N ILE A 98 -22.85 6.00 24.51
CA ILE A 98 -23.56 5.64 25.75
C ILE A 98 -22.98 6.38 26.95
N LYS A 99 -21.65 6.42 27.08
CA LYS A 99 -20.99 7.16 28.17
C LYS A 99 -21.32 8.65 28.13
N SER A 100 -21.34 9.25 26.95
CA SER A 100 -21.71 10.66 26.78
C SER A 100 -23.17 10.93 27.14
N LEU A 101 -24.07 10.01 26.80
CA LEU A 101 -25.48 10.07 27.19
C LEU A 101 -25.64 9.93 28.70
N GLN A 102 -24.91 9.03 29.36
CA GLN A 102 -24.94 8.88 30.82
C GLN A 102 -24.51 10.16 31.53
N THR A 103 -23.45 10.83 31.08
CA THR A 103 -23.05 12.13 31.63
C THR A 103 -24.16 13.18 31.47
N CYS A 104 -24.80 13.23 30.28
CA CYS A 104 -25.90 14.14 30.02
C CYS A 104 -27.11 13.87 30.94
N ILE A 105 -27.43 12.59 31.18
CA ILE A 105 -28.50 12.19 32.09
C ILE A 105 -28.17 12.63 33.52
N ASN A 106 -26.93 12.40 33.99
CA ASN A 106 -26.52 12.84 35.33
C ASN A 106 -26.59 14.37 35.50
N ASP A 107 -26.22 15.13 34.47
CA ASP A 107 -26.34 16.60 34.49
C ASP A 107 -27.81 17.03 34.60
N ILE A 108 -28.71 16.37 33.85
CA ILE A 108 -30.16 16.61 33.92
C ILE A 108 -30.71 16.23 35.29
N GLU A 109 -30.28 15.11 35.88
CA GLU A 109 -30.69 14.69 37.22
C GLU A 109 -30.30 15.72 38.30
N MET A 110 -29.12 16.33 38.19
CA MET A 110 -28.72 17.41 39.10
C MET A 110 -29.61 18.65 38.93
N LYS A 111 -29.89 19.05 37.68
CA LYS A 111 -30.81 20.16 37.39
C LYS A 111 -32.22 19.87 37.91
N PHE A 112 -32.67 18.61 37.85
CA PHE A 112 -33.99 18.20 38.34
C PHE A 112 -34.09 18.28 39.87
N LYS A 113 -33.01 17.93 40.60
CA LYS A 113 -32.95 18.11 42.05
C LYS A 113 -33.03 19.58 42.47
N ASP A 114 -32.30 20.45 41.76
CA ASP A 114 -32.36 21.90 42.00
C ASP A 114 -33.77 22.45 41.74
N LEU A 115 -34.41 22.02 40.65
CA LEU A 115 -35.79 22.39 40.34
C LEU A 115 -36.79 21.91 41.41
N ASP A 116 -36.62 20.70 41.94
CA ASP A 116 -37.46 20.16 43.01
C ASP A 116 -37.32 20.98 44.32
N GLU A 117 -36.11 21.45 44.64
CA GLU A 117 -35.89 22.38 45.77
C GLU A 117 -36.55 23.74 45.53
N GLN A 118 -36.41 24.31 44.32
CA GLN A 118 -37.07 25.57 43.96
C GLN A 118 -38.60 25.47 44.06
N ILE A 119 -39.19 24.38 43.55
CA ILE A 119 -40.64 24.12 43.64
C ILE A 119 -41.09 24.07 45.11
N LYS A 120 -40.35 23.35 45.96
CA LYS A 120 -40.64 23.26 47.40
C LYS A 120 -40.54 24.62 48.09
N GLN A 121 -39.60 25.47 47.68
CA GLN A 121 -39.44 26.82 48.24
C GLN A 121 -40.59 27.74 47.83
N THR A 122 -40.95 27.79 46.55
CA THR A 122 -42.09 28.58 46.06
C THR A 122 -43.41 28.18 46.72
N GLN A 123 -43.60 26.89 47.01
CA GLN A 123 -44.77 26.39 47.75
C GLN A 123 -44.81 26.87 49.21
N LYS A 124 -43.65 27.03 49.86
CA LYS A 124 -43.56 27.49 51.26
C LYS A 124 -43.76 29.00 51.39
N GLU A 125 -43.23 29.77 50.44
CA GLU A 125 -43.25 31.24 50.48
C GLU A 125 -44.60 31.84 50.01
N ASN A 126 -45.51 31.02 49.48
CA ASN A 126 -46.80 31.44 48.91
C ASN A 126 -46.66 32.46 47.75
N GLU A 127 -45.46 32.58 47.18
CA GLU A 127 -45.13 33.43 46.02
C GLU A 127 -45.49 32.75 44.69
N CYS A 128 -46.66 32.09 44.65
CA CYS A 128 -47.12 31.41 43.45
C CYS A 128 -47.74 32.43 42.50
N ASN A 129 -46.98 32.85 41.49
CA ASN A 129 -47.43 33.76 40.45
C ASN A 129 -47.17 33.18 39.05
N GLU A 130 -47.84 33.72 38.04
CA GLU A 130 -47.76 33.23 36.67
C GLU A 130 -46.34 33.31 36.08
N ILE A 131 -45.52 34.25 36.55
CA ILE A 131 -44.13 34.43 36.12
C ILE A 131 -43.28 33.25 36.61
N ASN A 132 -43.40 32.88 37.89
CA ASN A 132 -42.69 31.75 38.48
C ASN A 132 -43.12 30.41 37.85
N LEU A 133 -44.42 30.23 37.61
CA LEU A 133 -44.93 29.03 36.93
C LEU A 133 -44.45 28.92 35.47
N ASN A 134 -44.38 30.03 34.74
CA ASN A 134 -43.86 30.03 33.37
C ASN A 134 -42.34 29.82 33.33
N TYR A 135 -41.59 30.33 34.31
CA TYR A 135 -40.16 30.07 34.47
C TYR A 135 -39.88 28.56 34.67
N LEU A 136 -40.58 27.92 35.61
CA LEU A 136 -40.45 26.48 35.86
C LEU A 136 -40.85 25.63 34.64
N ARG A 137 -41.92 26.00 33.92
CA ARG A 137 -42.32 25.33 32.68
C ARG A 137 -41.27 25.45 31.58
N ASN A 138 -40.66 26.62 31.42
CA ASN A 138 -39.61 26.83 30.44
C ASN A 138 -38.36 26.00 30.79
N GLN A 139 -37.98 25.92 32.07
CA GLN A 139 -36.88 25.05 32.51
C GLN A 139 -37.14 23.57 32.22
N LEU A 140 -38.36 23.07 32.49
CA LEU A 140 -38.74 21.69 32.13
C LEU A 140 -38.70 21.45 30.61
N LYS A 141 -39.14 22.43 29.82
CA LYS A 141 -39.13 22.36 28.36
C LYS A 141 -37.70 22.33 27.81
N GLU A 142 -36.81 23.19 28.31
CA GLU A 142 -35.39 23.22 27.98
C GLU A 142 -34.71 21.88 28.31
N MET A 143 -34.96 21.31 29.48
CA MET A 143 -34.42 19.99 29.86
C MET A 143 -34.97 18.86 28.99
N THR A 144 -36.24 18.93 28.60
CA THR A 144 -36.87 17.94 27.70
C THR A 144 -36.28 18.01 26.30
N GLU A 145 -35.98 19.22 25.81
CA GLU A 145 -35.30 19.44 24.53
C GLU A 145 -33.83 18.96 24.60
N GLU A 146 -33.12 19.18 25.72
CA GLU A 146 -31.77 18.65 25.95
C GLU A 146 -31.73 17.10 25.99
N LEU A 147 -32.75 16.44 26.54
CA LEU A 147 -32.84 14.98 26.59
C LEU A 147 -33.14 14.35 25.22
N ASN A 148 -34.04 14.96 24.46
CA ASN A 148 -34.48 14.46 23.15
C ASN A 148 -33.51 14.82 22.02
N ASN A 149 -32.70 15.86 22.21
CA ASN A 149 -31.67 16.28 21.29
C ASN A 149 -30.40 16.61 22.08
N PRO A 150 -29.69 15.60 22.60
CA PRO A 150 -28.39 15.83 23.22
C PRO A 150 -27.50 16.42 22.12
N LEU A 151 -27.24 17.73 22.20
CA LEU A 151 -26.64 18.63 21.18
C LEU A 151 -25.22 18.23 20.67
N LYS A 152 -24.84 16.95 20.74
CA LYS A 152 -23.47 16.47 20.61
C LYS A 152 -23.30 15.26 19.68
N ILE A 153 -24.34 14.73 19.05
CA ILE A 153 -24.18 13.56 18.15
C ILE A 153 -24.74 13.90 16.77
N SER A 154 -23.86 14.27 15.84
CA SER A 154 -24.17 14.36 14.41
C SER A 154 -23.35 13.31 13.65
N ILE A 155 -24.04 12.46 12.90
CA ILE A 155 -23.42 11.41 12.09
C ILE A 155 -23.00 12.03 10.75
N LYS A 156 -21.70 11.98 10.41
CA LYS A 156 -21.16 12.42 9.12
C LYS A 156 -20.40 11.29 8.44
N GLN A 157 -20.61 11.15 7.13
CA GLN A 157 -19.97 10.14 6.28
C GLN A 157 -18.80 10.77 5.51
N ASP A 158 -17.60 10.20 5.66
CA ASP A 158 -16.43 10.58 4.88
C ASP A 158 -16.26 9.64 3.68
N LEU A 159 -15.92 10.18 2.50
CA LEU A 159 -16.07 9.51 1.20
C LEU A 159 -14.77 8.92 0.64
N GLN A 160 -13.79 8.56 1.48
CA GLN A 160 -12.56 7.93 0.99
C GLN A 160 -12.20 6.65 1.76
N SER A 161 -12.31 5.53 1.03
CA SER A 161 -11.92 4.13 1.32
C SER A 161 -12.93 3.26 2.11
N PHE A 162 -13.80 2.56 1.35
CA PHE A 162 -14.60 1.33 1.57
C PHE A 162 -15.16 0.90 2.95
N ILE A 163 -14.86 1.55 4.07
CA ILE A 163 -15.40 1.34 5.42
C ILE A 163 -15.58 2.74 6.02
N ASN A 164 -16.82 3.19 6.24
CA ASN A 164 -17.11 4.50 6.82
C ASN A 164 -16.77 4.53 8.32
N GLU A 165 -15.68 5.22 8.69
CA GLU A 165 -15.50 5.73 10.06
C GLU A 165 -16.38 6.98 10.26
N ILE A 166 -17.09 7.05 11.39
CA ILE A 166 -17.73 8.30 11.87
C ILE A 166 -16.82 8.85 12.99
N PRO A 167 -16.02 9.90 12.77
CA PRO A 167 -15.18 10.45 13.83
C PRO A 167 -15.98 11.39 14.75
N ILE A 168 -15.96 11.12 16.06
CA ILE A 168 -16.41 12.06 17.10
C ILE A 168 -15.31 13.10 17.30
N VAL A 169 -15.54 14.34 16.86
CA VAL A 169 -14.65 15.49 17.12
C VAL A 169 -15.15 16.27 18.33
N LEU A 170 -14.47 16.09 19.46
CA LEU A 170 -14.61 16.95 20.63
C LEU A 170 -13.61 18.11 20.55
N SER A 171 -13.98 19.30 20.04
CA SER A 171 -13.32 20.53 20.49
C SER A 171 -13.98 21.82 20.03
N LYS A 172 -14.12 22.72 21.00
CA LYS A 172 -14.14 24.18 20.90
C LYS A 172 -13.39 24.67 19.65
N LYS A 173 -14.06 25.52 18.84
CA LYS A 173 -13.58 26.31 17.67
C LYS A 173 -12.43 25.67 16.86
N PRO A 174 -12.61 25.37 15.56
CA PRO A 174 -11.60 24.68 14.77
C PRO A 174 -10.26 25.43 14.82
N LYS A 175 -9.24 24.80 15.39
CA LYS A 175 -7.85 25.14 15.04
C LYS A 175 -7.69 24.70 13.59
N PHE A 176 -7.70 25.66 12.68
CA PHE A 176 -7.78 25.49 11.23
C PHE A 176 -6.64 24.71 10.55
N ASN A 177 -5.73 24.04 11.26
CA ASN A 177 -4.54 23.46 10.64
C ASN A 177 -4.37 21.98 10.99
N LYS A 178 -4.75 21.11 10.05
CA LYS A 178 -4.37 19.67 10.02
C LYS A 178 -2.84 19.50 9.94
N TRP A 179 -2.13 20.50 9.43
CA TRP A 179 -0.67 20.51 9.29
C TRP A 179 0.01 21.15 10.50
N LYS A 180 1.15 20.59 10.93
CA LYS A 180 1.99 21.17 11.99
C LYS A 180 2.76 22.36 11.41
N GLN A 181 2.64 23.52 12.03
CA GLN A 181 3.22 24.78 11.51
C GLN A 181 4.73 24.92 11.77
N ASN A 182 5.28 24.12 12.67
CA ASN A 182 6.71 24.17 13.01
C ASN A 182 7.49 23.27 12.05
N ALA A 183 8.21 23.89 11.13
CA ALA A 183 9.09 23.19 10.20
C ALA A 183 10.43 22.82 10.87
N ILE A 184 10.96 21.66 10.49
CA ILE A 184 12.34 21.23 10.76
C ILE A 184 12.95 20.73 9.44
N THR A 185 14.26 20.89 9.28
CA THR A 185 14.98 20.29 8.16
C THR A 185 15.14 18.79 8.41
N VAL A 186 14.81 17.97 7.40
CA VAL A 186 14.88 16.50 7.48
C VAL A 186 15.78 15.87 6.41
N ALA A 187 16.21 16.66 5.42
CA ALA A 187 17.12 16.27 4.35
C ALA A 187 17.93 17.51 3.91
N GLY A 188 19.18 17.30 3.46
CA GLY A 188 20.05 18.39 3.00
C GLY A 188 20.50 19.36 4.11
N GLU A 189 20.64 18.89 5.35
CA GLU A 189 21.03 19.72 6.52
C GLU A 189 22.32 20.54 6.30
N ASN A 190 23.18 20.14 5.36
CA ASN A 190 24.46 20.79 5.05
C ASN A 190 24.39 21.73 3.83
N GLY A 191 23.18 22.13 3.42
CA GLY A 191 22.95 23.15 2.39
C GLY A 191 23.24 22.69 0.96
N TYR A 192 23.58 23.67 0.12
CA TYR A 192 23.83 23.48 -1.31
C TYR A 192 25.10 22.67 -1.59
N GLY A 193 24.99 21.61 -2.38
CA GLY A 193 26.15 20.85 -2.86
C GLY A 193 25.78 19.47 -3.43
N GLN A 194 26.81 18.66 -3.69
CA GLN A 194 26.69 17.35 -4.35
C GLN A 194 26.90 16.16 -3.41
N GLN A 195 27.31 16.40 -2.17
CA GLN A 195 27.50 15.33 -1.19
C GLN A 195 26.16 14.68 -0.81
N LEU A 196 26.20 13.49 -0.21
CA LEU A 196 24.99 12.73 0.14
C LEU A 196 24.20 13.35 1.30
N ASN A 197 24.81 14.25 2.06
CA ASN A 197 24.19 15.04 3.12
C ASN A 197 23.78 16.46 2.66
N GLN A 198 23.81 16.72 1.35
CA GLN A 198 23.50 18.00 0.68
C GLN A 198 22.50 17.79 -0.47
N CYS A 199 21.81 18.86 -0.86
CA CYS A 199 20.93 18.88 -2.04
C CYS A 199 21.21 20.14 -2.87
N SER A 200 20.91 20.09 -4.16
CA SER A 200 21.03 21.19 -5.10
C SER A 200 19.72 21.33 -5.89
N TYR A 201 18.94 22.35 -5.52
CA TYR A 201 17.61 22.61 -6.09
C TYR A 201 16.70 21.36 -6.01
N PRO A 202 16.33 20.93 -4.79
CA PRO A 202 15.35 19.85 -4.63
C PRO A 202 13.98 20.36 -5.12
N GLU A 203 13.45 19.76 -6.19
CA GLU A 203 12.22 20.23 -6.85
C GLU A 203 10.97 19.46 -6.39
N GLY A 204 10.98 18.14 -6.57
CA GLY A 204 9.88 17.25 -6.21
C GLY A 204 10.25 16.27 -5.10
N ILE A 205 9.24 15.86 -4.34
CA ILE A 205 9.40 14.90 -3.24
C ILE A 205 8.28 13.87 -3.22
N PHE A 206 8.62 12.65 -2.79
CA PHE A 206 7.66 11.59 -2.49
C PHE A 206 7.98 10.98 -1.13
N ILE A 207 6.95 10.61 -0.38
CA ILE A 207 7.11 10.03 0.97
C ILE A 207 6.47 8.64 0.96
N ASP A 208 7.26 7.61 1.25
CA ASP A 208 6.78 6.23 1.34
C ASP A 208 6.10 5.94 2.70
N GLU A 209 5.49 4.76 2.83
CA GLU A 209 4.84 4.32 4.08
C GLU A 209 5.82 4.20 5.27
N LYS A 210 7.12 4.04 5.00
CA LYS A 210 8.19 3.95 5.99
C LYS A 210 8.74 5.32 6.38
N LYS A 211 8.17 6.41 5.86
CA LYS A 211 8.60 7.81 6.04
C LYS A 211 9.97 8.11 5.43
N SER A 212 10.42 7.30 4.47
CA SER A 212 11.54 7.65 3.61
C SER A 212 11.08 8.71 2.62
N ILE A 213 11.94 9.68 2.34
CA ILE A 213 11.66 10.78 1.41
C ILE A 213 12.52 10.57 0.17
N LEU A 214 11.89 10.39 -0.98
CA LEU A 214 12.55 10.46 -2.27
C LEU A 214 12.57 11.92 -2.70
N ILE A 215 13.72 12.39 -3.16
CA ILE A 215 13.93 13.79 -3.51
C ILE A 215 14.48 13.83 -4.93
N ALA A 216 13.80 14.58 -5.80
CA ALA A 216 14.33 14.96 -7.10
C ALA A 216 15.36 16.09 -6.92
N ASP A 217 16.62 15.70 -6.80
CA ASP A 217 17.76 16.60 -6.60
C ASP A 217 18.20 17.14 -7.96
N GLY A 218 17.42 18.09 -8.48
CA GLY A 218 17.35 18.46 -9.89
C GLY A 218 18.67 18.90 -10.49
N HIS A 219 19.38 19.81 -9.82
CA HIS A 219 20.67 20.32 -10.30
C HIS A 219 21.83 19.33 -10.13
N ASN A 220 21.65 18.30 -9.30
CA ASN A 220 22.59 17.18 -9.20
C ASN A 220 22.23 16.01 -10.12
N HIS A 221 21.12 16.11 -10.86
CA HIS A 221 20.67 15.14 -11.85
C HIS A 221 20.54 13.72 -11.28
N ARG A 222 19.94 13.63 -10.11
CA ARG A 222 19.79 12.37 -9.36
C ARG A 222 18.49 12.37 -8.55
N ILE A 223 18.04 11.17 -8.19
CA ILE A 223 17.04 10.97 -7.15
C ILE A 223 17.74 10.42 -5.91
N VAL A 224 17.48 11.05 -4.77
CA VAL A 224 18.06 10.66 -3.48
C VAL A 224 16.95 10.18 -2.55
N GLU A 225 17.12 9.01 -1.96
CA GLU A 225 16.29 8.50 -0.86
C GLU A 225 16.89 8.91 0.49
N TRP A 226 16.10 9.59 1.31
CA TRP A 226 16.41 9.92 2.69
C TRP A 226 15.54 9.09 3.62
N LYS A 227 16.12 8.08 4.26
CA LYS A 227 15.39 7.27 5.24
C LYS A 227 15.06 8.09 6.48
N TYR A 228 14.02 7.67 7.20
CA TYR A 228 13.61 8.33 8.44
C TYR A 228 14.79 8.51 9.42
N ASN A 229 15.07 9.76 9.81
CA ASN A 229 16.18 10.18 10.66
C ASN A 229 17.61 9.91 10.12
N ALA A 230 17.77 9.61 8.83
CA ALA A 230 19.09 9.46 8.23
C ALA A 230 19.84 10.81 8.15
N LYS A 231 21.16 10.77 8.32
CA LYS A 231 22.03 11.97 8.21
C LYS A 231 22.51 12.27 6.80
N GLU A 232 22.44 11.28 5.93
CA GLU A 232 22.74 11.38 4.51
C GLU A 232 21.75 10.53 3.73
N GLY A 233 21.51 10.92 2.48
CA GLY A 233 20.68 10.18 1.56
C GLY A 233 21.46 9.14 0.77
N GLN A 234 20.72 8.30 0.05
CA GLN A 234 21.24 7.28 -0.85
C GLN A 234 20.77 7.58 -2.27
N ILE A 235 21.67 7.56 -3.26
CA ILE A 235 21.27 7.72 -4.66
C ILE A 235 20.55 6.44 -5.11
N ILE A 236 19.32 6.60 -5.59
CA ILE A 236 18.50 5.48 -6.10
C ILE A 236 18.30 5.53 -7.62
N ALA A 237 18.44 6.71 -8.22
CA ALA A 237 18.41 6.90 -9.67
C ALA A 237 19.32 8.06 -10.10
N GLY A 238 19.88 7.98 -11.30
CA GLY A 238 20.86 8.95 -11.80
C GLY A 238 22.19 8.89 -11.06
N GLY A 239 22.82 10.06 -10.83
CA GLY A 239 24.11 10.16 -10.14
C GLY A 239 25.34 9.78 -10.96
N SER A 240 25.16 9.34 -12.21
CA SER A 240 26.23 9.08 -13.19
C SER A 240 26.52 10.29 -14.09
N GLY A 241 26.29 11.50 -13.57
CA GLY A 241 26.35 12.75 -14.31
C GLY A 241 25.11 13.02 -15.18
N GLN A 242 24.99 14.26 -15.63
CA GLN A 242 23.95 14.72 -16.54
C GLN A 242 24.00 13.96 -17.87
N GLY A 243 22.85 13.53 -18.39
CA GLY A 243 22.77 12.96 -19.73
C GLY A 243 21.41 12.37 -20.05
N ASN A 244 21.28 11.82 -21.26
CA ASN A 244 20.02 11.29 -21.79
C ASN A 244 19.98 9.75 -21.93
N ARG A 245 21.04 9.05 -21.50
CA ARG A 245 21.07 7.58 -21.45
C ARG A 245 20.01 7.07 -20.46
N LEU A 246 19.65 5.79 -20.57
CA LEU A 246 18.65 5.17 -19.69
C LEU A 246 19.08 5.19 -18.21
N ASN A 247 20.38 5.18 -17.94
CA ASN A 247 20.95 5.26 -16.59
C ASN A 247 21.40 6.68 -16.20
N GLN A 248 21.00 7.71 -16.95
CA GLN A 248 21.30 9.11 -16.65
C GLN A 248 20.00 9.91 -16.56
N LEU A 249 20.05 10.99 -15.80
CA LEU A 249 18.97 11.96 -15.69
C LEU A 249 19.50 13.33 -16.11
N ASN A 250 18.58 14.24 -16.42
CA ASN A 250 18.87 15.63 -16.73
C ASN A 250 17.78 16.51 -16.12
N GLY A 251 18.08 17.07 -14.95
CA GLY A 251 17.16 17.95 -14.23
C GLY A 251 15.83 17.26 -13.90
N PRO A 252 15.81 16.18 -13.10
CA PRO A 252 14.57 15.58 -12.68
C PRO A 252 13.78 16.57 -11.82
N THR A 253 12.50 16.73 -12.11
CA THR A 253 11.61 17.71 -11.47
C THR A 253 10.68 17.08 -10.44
N ASP A 254 10.31 15.81 -10.64
CA ASP A 254 9.45 15.08 -9.73
C ASP A 254 9.69 13.57 -9.75
N VAL A 255 9.26 12.91 -8.69
CA VAL A 255 9.42 11.47 -8.49
C VAL A 255 8.22 10.89 -7.73
N ILE A 256 7.74 9.72 -8.15
CA ILE A 256 6.73 8.94 -7.42
C ILE A 256 7.11 7.46 -7.42
N ILE A 257 6.47 6.67 -6.57
CA ILE A 257 6.58 5.21 -6.58
C ILE A 257 5.30 4.60 -7.12
N ASP A 258 5.45 3.63 -8.02
CA ASP A 258 4.37 2.71 -8.36
C ASP A 258 4.38 1.54 -7.37
N GLU A 259 3.43 1.57 -6.44
CA GLU A 259 3.30 0.58 -5.36
C GLU A 259 3.01 -0.84 -5.86
N GLN A 260 2.49 -1.03 -7.08
CA GLN A 260 2.18 -2.37 -7.59
C GLN A 260 3.44 -3.15 -7.98
N ASN A 261 4.44 -2.47 -8.54
CA ASN A 261 5.68 -3.07 -9.03
C ASN A 261 6.93 -2.56 -8.29
N HIS A 262 6.74 -1.72 -7.26
CA HIS A 262 7.80 -1.04 -6.49
C HIS A 262 8.83 -0.33 -7.37
N SER A 263 8.38 0.25 -8.48
CA SER A 263 9.23 1.01 -9.40
C SER A 263 9.20 2.50 -9.09
N THR A 264 10.31 3.19 -9.36
CA THR A 264 10.36 4.65 -9.26
C THR A 264 10.00 5.25 -10.60
N ILE A 265 9.03 6.16 -10.66
CA ILE A 265 8.67 6.92 -11.86
C ILE A 265 9.19 8.34 -11.68
N ILE A 266 9.94 8.83 -12.67
CA ILE A 266 10.68 10.09 -12.59
C ILE A 266 10.30 10.98 -13.78
N ALA A 267 10.00 12.25 -13.49
CA ALA A 267 9.87 13.28 -14.50
C ALA A 267 11.26 13.80 -14.84
N ASP A 268 11.83 13.31 -15.93
CA ASP A 268 13.16 13.66 -16.41
C ASP A 268 13.06 14.83 -17.39
N HIS A 269 12.68 16.00 -16.84
CA HIS A 269 12.29 17.21 -17.57
C HIS A 269 13.32 17.65 -18.62
N GLY A 270 14.60 17.72 -18.27
CA GLY A 270 15.65 18.13 -19.22
C GLY A 270 15.86 17.15 -20.38
N ASN A 271 15.33 15.93 -20.29
CA ASN A 271 15.29 14.94 -21.36
C ASN A 271 13.90 14.79 -22.01
N LYS A 272 12.92 15.61 -21.62
CA LYS A 272 11.54 15.61 -22.12
C LYS A 272 10.87 14.23 -22.11
N ARG A 273 11.02 13.50 -21.00
CA ARG A 273 10.52 12.14 -20.85
C ARG A 273 10.11 11.81 -19.42
N VAL A 274 9.16 10.89 -19.29
CA VAL A 274 8.91 10.20 -18.02
C VAL A 274 9.56 8.83 -18.09
N ILE A 275 10.44 8.54 -17.12
CA ILE A 275 11.21 7.30 -17.07
C ILE A 275 10.82 6.48 -15.84
N GLN A 276 10.65 5.19 -16.01
CA GLN A 276 10.52 4.22 -14.93
C GLN A 276 11.89 3.61 -14.64
N TRP A 277 12.23 3.57 -13.36
CA TRP A 277 13.50 3.08 -12.85
C TRP A 277 13.24 1.88 -11.93
N MET A 278 13.66 0.70 -12.38
CA MET A 278 13.55 -0.55 -11.64
C MET A 278 14.93 -1.18 -11.47
N ASN A 279 15.65 -0.85 -10.40
CA ASN A 279 17.02 -1.33 -10.17
C ASN A 279 17.93 -1.13 -11.40
N GLN A 280 18.29 -2.22 -12.09
CA GLN A 280 19.14 -2.23 -13.29
C GLN A 280 18.36 -2.11 -14.62
N ASN A 281 17.02 -2.11 -14.56
CA ASN A 281 16.17 -2.04 -15.74
C ASN A 281 15.46 -0.68 -15.75
N GLN A 282 15.83 0.18 -16.69
CA GLN A 282 15.17 1.47 -16.89
C GLN A 282 14.42 1.44 -18.22
N GLN A 283 13.22 2.01 -18.22
CA GLN A 283 12.43 2.14 -19.43
C GLN A 283 11.73 3.48 -19.49
N ILE A 284 11.61 4.03 -20.69
CA ILE A 284 10.88 5.28 -20.91
C ILE A 284 9.39 4.92 -20.98
N LEU A 285 8.58 5.52 -20.11
CA LEU A 285 7.13 5.35 -20.12
C LEU A 285 6.48 6.30 -21.13
N ILE A 286 6.93 7.56 -21.15
CA ILE A 286 6.34 8.62 -21.96
C ILE A 286 7.47 9.40 -22.62
N HIS A 287 7.38 9.55 -23.94
CA HIS A 287 8.31 10.32 -24.77
C HIS A 287 7.74 11.69 -25.12
N ASN A 288 8.63 12.65 -25.41
CA ASN A 288 8.31 13.96 -25.98
C ASN A 288 7.27 14.72 -25.15
N ILE A 289 7.51 14.80 -23.85
CA ILE A 289 6.69 15.53 -22.90
C ILE A 289 7.57 16.43 -22.05
N ASP A 290 7.20 17.70 -21.92
CA ASP A 290 7.89 18.63 -21.04
C ASP A 290 7.35 18.47 -19.60
N CYS A 291 7.66 17.31 -19.01
CA CYS A 291 7.06 16.84 -17.76
C CYS A 291 7.62 17.59 -16.55
N TYR A 292 6.75 18.12 -15.70
CA TYR A 292 7.18 18.83 -14.48
C TYR A 292 6.71 18.17 -13.18
N GLY A 293 5.42 17.83 -13.09
CA GLY A 293 4.83 17.18 -11.92
C GLY A 293 4.21 15.84 -12.28
N LEU A 294 4.29 14.90 -11.35
CA LEU A 294 3.75 13.55 -11.45
C LEU A 294 2.76 13.29 -10.32
N ALA A 295 1.68 12.58 -10.62
CA ALA A 295 0.81 12.00 -9.61
C ALA A 295 0.23 10.69 -10.13
N MET A 296 0.08 9.69 -9.27
CA MET A 296 -0.63 8.47 -9.61
C MET A 296 -1.80 8.28 -8.67
N ASP A 297 -2.96 7.93 -9.21
CA ASP A 297 -4.13 7.65 -8.39
C ASP A 297 -4.17 6.19 -7.93
N LYS A 298 -5.12 5.89 -7.03
CA LYS A 298 -5.33 4.52 -6.51
C LYS A 298 -5.77 3.49 -7.55
N HIS A 299 -6.18 3.94 -8.74
CA HIS A 299 -6.58 3.08 -9.85
C HIS A 299 -5.42 2.80 -10.81
N GLY A 300 -4.26 3.40 -10.58
CA GLY A 300 -3.06 3.25 -11.40
C GLY A 300 -2.99 4.21 -12.58
N PHE A 301 -3.85 5.24 -12.65
CA PHE A 301 -3.73 6.26 -13.68
C PHE A 301 -2.59 7.22 -13.35
N LEU A 302 -1.68 7.42 -14.31
CA LEU A 302 -0.57 8.35 -14.18
C LEU A 302 -0.98 9.71 -14.74
N TYR A 303 -0.82 10.75 -13.94
CA TYR A 303 -1.04 12.14 -14.31
C TYR A 303 0.31 12.84 -14.45
N VAL A 304 0.51 13.53 -15.56
CA VAL A 304 1.73 14.30 -15.84
C VAL A 304 1.36 15.68 -16.31
N SER A 305 1.95 16.71 -15.70
CA SER A 305 1.84 18.08 -16.20
C SER A 305 2.85 18.31 -17.33
N ASP A 306 2.36 18.76 -18.48
CA ASP A 306 3.15 19.10 -19.67
C ASP A 306 3.24 20.64 -19.76
N GLN A 307 4.40 21.20 -19.44
CA GLN A 307 4.61 22.66 -19.46
C GLN A 307 4.63 23.23 -20.87
N GLU A 308 5.11 22.49 -21.86
CA GLU A 308 5.17 22.96 -23.25
C GLU A 308 3.76 23.15 -23.82
N LYS A 309 2.82 22.27 -23.43
CA LYS A 309 1.43 22.31 -23.89
C LYS A 309 0.45 22.97 -22.92
N ASN A 310 0.88 23.33 -21.72
CA ASN A 310 0.02 23.87 -20.65
C ASN A 310 -1.18 22.97 -20.32
N GLU A 311 -0.94 21.65 -20.25
CA GLU A 311 -1.98 20.67 -19.96
C GLU A 311 -1.55 19.66 -18.89
N VAL A 312 -2.53 19.00 -18.27
CA VAL A 312 -2.29 17.81 -17.45
C VAL A 312 -2.90 16.62 -18.19
N ARG A 313 -2.07 15.65 -18.50
CA ARG A 313 -2.47 14.45 -19.26
C ARG A 313 -2.57 13.27 -18.30
N ARG A 314 -3.45 12.34 -18.64
CA ARG A 314 -3.65 11.08 -17.91
C ARG A 314 -3.34 9.92 -18.86
N TRP A 315 -2.53 8.96 -18.40
CA TRP A 315 -2.27 7.67 -19.05
C TRP A 315 -2.91 6.56 -18.24
#